data_AF-A0A2H0WRN1-F1
#
_entry.id   AF-A0A2H0WRN1-F1
#
_cell.length_a   1.000
_cell.length_b   1.000
_cell.length_c   1.000
_cell.angle_alpha   90.00
_cell.angle_beta   90.00
_cell.angle_gamma   90.00
#
_symmetry.space_group_name_H-M   'P 1'
#
loop_
_entity.id
_entity.type
_entity.pdbx_description
1 polymer ?
#
loop_
_entity_poly.entity_id
_entity_poly.type
_entity_poly.pdbx_seq_one_letter_code
_entity_poly.pdbx_strand_id
1 'polypeptide(L)'
;MKKIKPEHILLFVILFFAAFFRLYRLDQLLGFWYDQGRDALVIWDLIHYQKFFLIGPVTGIEGIFLGPFYYYLLTPFYLIGRGNPVTAAAGLSWLTVAS
;
A
#
# COMPACT_ATOMS: atom_id res chain seq x y z
N MET A 1 14.23 34.12 10.12
CA MET A 1 13.06 33.26 9.84
C MET A 1 12.91 33.11 8.33
N LYS A 2 12.91 31.88 7.80
CA LYS A 2 12.76 31.61 6.36
C LYS A 2 11.29 31.84 5.98
N LYS A 3 10.99 32.79 5.09
CA LYS A 3 9.60 33.04 4.65
C LYS A 3 9.11 31.83 3.85
N ILE A 4 7.91 31.33 4.17
CA ILE A 4 7.24 30.30 3.38
C ILE A 4 6.81 30.96 2.06
N LYS A 5 7.19 30.35 0.93
CA LYS A 5 6.82 30.87 -0.39
C LYS A 5 5.42 30.35 -0.78
N PRO A 6 4.62 31.10 -1.55
CA PRO A 6 3.25 30.71 -1.88
C PRO A 6 3.17 29.36 -2.62
N GLU A 7 4.20 28.97 -3.37
CA GLU A 7 4.22 27.68 -4.08
C GLU A 7 4.24 26.49 -3.11
N HIS A 8 4.86 26.65 -1.93
CA HIS A 8 4.91 25.59 -0.92
C HIS A 8 3.55 25.43 -0.24
N ILE A 9 2.81 26.53 -0.07
CA ILE A 9 1.45 26.51 0.46
C ILE A 9 0.53 25.83 -0.55
N LEU A 10 0.63 26.19 -1.82
CA LEU A 10 -0.15 25.56 -2.89
C LEU A 10 0.13 24.05 -2.97
N LEU A 11 1.40 23.64 -2.96
CA LEU A 11 1.78 22.23 -2.97
C LEU A 11 1.24 21.49 -1.75
N PHE A 12 1.35 22.08 -0.56
CA PHE A 12 0.80 21.50 0.66
C PHE A 12 -0.72 21.28 0.55
N VAL A 13 -1.46 22.26 0.04
CA VAL A 13 -2.90 22.14 -0.18
C VAL A 13 -3.22 21.00 -1.15
N ILE A 14 -2.50 20.90 -2.26
CA ILE A 14 -2.69 19.82 -3.25
C ILE A 14 -2.46 18.45 -2.61
N LEU A 15 -1.33 18.27 -1.93
CA LEU A 15 -0.98 17.00 -1.28
C LEU A 15 -1.97 16.65 -0.16
N PHE A 16 -2.43 17.65 0.60
CA PHE A 16 -3.43 17.46 1.64
C PHE A 16 -4.76 16.95 1.07
N PHE A 17 -5.28 17.59 0.01
CA PHE A 17 -6.53 17.13 -0.60
C PHE A 17 -6.36 15.78 -1.30
N ALA A 18 -5.22 15.52 -1.94
CA ALA A 18 -4.91 14.21 -2.52
C ALA A 18 -4.92 13.10 -1.46
N ALA A 19 -4.29 13.32 -0.30
CA ALA A 19 -4.32 12.39 0.83
C ALA A 19 -5.73 12.23 1.40
N PHE A 20 -6.46 13.33 1.59
CA PHE A 20 -7.83 13.31 2.11
C PHE A 20 -8.73 12.43 1.23
N PHE A 21 -8.79 12.68 -0.08
CA PHE A 21 -9.66 11.91 -0.96
C PHE A 21 -9.27 10.44 -1.08
N ARG A 22 -7.98 10.09 -1.01
CA ARG A 22 -7.55 8.68 -1.04
C ARG A 22 -7.87 7.91 0.25
N LEU A 23 -7.85 8.57 1.40
CA LEU A 23 -8.06 7.93 2.70
C LEU A 23 -9.50 8.03 3.19
N TYR A 24 -10.29 8.93 2.63
CA TYR A 24 -11.69 9.15 3.02
C TYR A 24 -12.53 7.89 2.79
N ARG A 25 -13.11 7.35 3.87
CA ARG A 25 -13.96 6.14 3.87
C ARG A 25 -13.29 4.92 3.22
N LEU A 26 -11.97 4.82 3.32
CA LEU A 26 -11.21 3.73 2.71
C LEU A 26 -11.70 2.35 3.17
N ASP A 27 -12.07 2.20 4.43
CA ASP A 27 -12.64 0.98 5.01
C ASP A 27 -13.94 0.51 4.32
N GLN A 28 -14.71 1.44 3.75
CA GLN A 28 -15.99 1.17 3.09
C GLN A 28 -15.86 1.09 1.56
N LEU A 29 -14.85 1.77 1.00
CA LEU A 29 -14.63 1.85 -0.44
C LEU A 29 -13.60 0.83 -0.95
N LEU A 30 -12.78 0.27 -0.06
CA LEU A 30 -11.77 -0.72 -0.43
C LEU A 30 -12.44 -2.04 -0.84
N GLY A 31 -12.38 -2.35 -2.13
CA GLY A 31 -12.70 -3.69 -2.63
C GLY A 31 -11.64 -4.69 -2.21
N PHE A 32 -12.06 -5.78 -1.56
CA PHE A 32 -11.18 -6.88 -1.17
C PHE A 32 -11.62 -8.16 -1.89
N TRP A 33 -10.96 -8.41 -3.03
CA TRP A 33 -11.27 -9.52 -3.93
C TRP A 33 -10.21 -10.62 -3.85
N TYR A 34 -10.31 -11.58 -4.75
CA TYR A 34 -9.43 -12.76 -4.79
C TYR A 34 -7.94 -12.38 -4.79
N ASP A 35 -7.52 -11.45 -5.65
CA ASP A 35 -6.12 -11.07 -5.76
C ASP A 35 -5.61 -10.40 -4.46
N GLN A 36 -6.38 -9.49 -3.87
CA GLN A 36 -6.00 -8.86 -2.60
C GLN A 36 -5.93 -9.89 -1.46
N GLY A 37 -6.85 -10.87 -1.45
CA GLY A 37 -6.84 -11.97 -0.47
C GLY A 37 -5.65 -12.90 -0.62
N ARG A 38 -5.33 -13.29 -1.86
CA ARG A 38 -4.14 -14.10 -2.19
C ARG A 38 -2.87 -13.40 -1.73
N ASP A 39 -2.73 -12.12 -2.08
CA ASP A 39 -1.54 -11.33 -1.75
C ASP A 39 -1.40 -11.15 -0.23
N ALA A 40 -2.51 -10.91 0.47
CA ALA A 40 -2.54 -10.84 1.93
C ALA A 40 -2.13 -12.16 2.60
N LEU A 41 -2.54 -13.31 2.04
CA LEU A 41 -2.15 -14.63 2.51
C LEU A 41 -0.65 -14.90 2.35
N VAL A 42 -0.07 -14.52 1.22
CA VAL A 42 1.38 -14.64 1.00
C VAL A 42 2.16 -13.80 2.02
N ILE A 43 1.72 -12.58 2.28
CA ILE A 43 2.33 -11.70 3.28
C ILE A 43 2.10 -12.24 4.71
N TRP A 44 0.93 -12.79 5.00
CA TRP A 44 0.63 -13.43 6.27
C TRP A 44 1.61 -14.57 6.55
N ASP A 45 1.86 -15.40 5.55
CA ASP A 45 2.79 -16.52 5.61
C ASP A 45 4.24 -16.08 5.82
N LEU A 46 4.64 -14.98 5.18
CA LEU A 46 5.93 -14.35 5.43
C LEU A 46 6.06 -13.91 6.90
N ILE A 47 5.05 -13.22 7.44
CA ILE A 47 5.10 -12.65 8.79
C ILE A 47 5.07 -13.74 9.87
N HIS A 48 4.19 -14.74 9.74
CA HIS A 48 3.90 -15.69 10.83
C HIS A 48 4.69 -17.00 10.72
N TYR A 49 5.05 -17.40 9.50
CA TYR A 49 5.74 -18.67 9.25
C TYR A 49 7.14 -18.47 8.66
N GLN A 50 7.62 -17.23 8.52
CA GLN A 50 8.94 -16.91 8.00
C GLN A 50 9.19 -17.54 6.61
N LYS A 51 8.12 -17.70 5.81
CA LYS A 51 8.22 -18.22 4.44
C LYS A 51 8.75 -17.15 3.50
N PHE A 52 10.07 -16.98 3.48
CA PHE A 52 10.72 -16.08 2.55
C PHE A 52 10.59 -16.56 1.11
N PHE A 53 10.40 -15.62 0.18
CA PHE A 53 10.24 -15.89 -1.23
C PHE A 53 10.97 -14.85 -2.08
N LEU A 54 11.39 -15.25 -3.27
CA LEU A 54 12.02 -14.36 -4.26
C LEU A 54 11.12 -14.13 -5.48
N ILE A 55 9.96 -14.78 -5.53
CA ILE A 55 8.98 -14.68 -6.63
C ILE A 55 7.76 -13.92 -6.10
N GLY A 56 7.34 -12.89 -6.84
CA GLY A 56 6.21 -12.05 -6.52
C GLY A 56 4.89 -12.52 -7.15
N PRO A 57 3.89 -11.62 -7.26
CA PRO A 57 2.59 -11.96 -7.82
C PRO A 57 2.68 -12.38 -9.29
N VAL A 58 1.74 -13.24 -9.71
CA VAL A 58 1.54 -13.59 -11.11
C VAL A 58 1.01 -12.39 -11.88
N THR A 59 1.41 -12.25 -13.13
CA THR A 59 0.79 -11.29 -14.06
C THR A 59 -0.49 -11.89 -14.67
N GLY A 60 -1.17 -11.13 -15.53
CA GLY A 60 -2.26 -11.67 -16.35
C GLY A 60 -1.82 -12.69 -17.41
N ILE A 61 -0.50 -12.90 -17.58
CA ILE A 61 0.07 -13.92 -18.46
C ILE A 61 0.56 -15.08 -17.60
N GLU A 62 0.05 -16.27 -17.88
CA GLU A 62 0.43 -17.49 -17.18
C GLU A 62 1.95 -17.74 -17.26
N GLY A 63 2.56 -18.11 -16.14
CA GLY A 63 4.00 -18.37 -16.04
C GLY A 63 4.88 -17.12 -15.97
N ILE A 64 4.33 -15.91 -16.06
CA ILE A 64 5.09 -14.66 -15.88
C ILE A 64 4.81 -14.09 -14.48
N PHE A 65 5.89 -13.92 -13.71
CA PHE A 65 5.86 -13.44 -12.32
C PHE A 65 6.57 -12.10 -12.19
N LEU A 66 6.06 -11.27 -11.28
CA LEU A 66 6.71 -10.04 -10.85
C LEU A 66 7.79 -10.31 -9.79
N GLY A 67 8.65 -9.33 -9.57
CA GLY A 67 9.55 -9.35 -8.41
C GLY A 67 8.78 -9.26 -7.08
N PRO A 68 9.38 -9.72 -5.97
CA PRO A 68 8.69 -9.84 -4.68
C PRO A 68 8.55 -8.49 -3.95
N PHE A 69 9.12 -7.42 -4.51
CA PHE A 69 9.17 -6.09 -3.89
C PHE A 69 7.79 -5.60 -3.45
N TYR A 70 6.75 -5.84 -4.25
CA TYR A 70 5.39 -5.43 -3.90
C TYR A 70 4.91 -6.03 -2.57
N TYR A 71 5.16 -7.32 -2.34
CA TYR A 71 4.80 -7.98 -1.08
C TYR A 71 5.63 -7.44 0.09
N TYR A 72 6.93 -7.24 -0.11
CA TYR A 72 7.80 -6.66 0.92
C TYR A 72 7.43 -5.21 1.27
N LEU A 73 7.00 -4.42 0.28
CA LEU A 73 6.52 -3.06 0.48
C LEU A 73 5.26 -3.02 1.35
N LEU A 74 4.34 -3.98 1.16
CA LEU A 74 3.09 -4.07 1.92
C LEU A 74 3.25 -4.70 3.31
N THR A 75 4.26 -5.55 3.48
CA THR A 75 4.54 -6.29 4.72
C THR A 75 4.52 -5.42 6.00
N PRO A 76 5.24 -4.28 6.09
CA PRO A 76 5.22 -3.46 7.30
C PRO A 76 3.81 -2.94 7.65
N PHE A 77 2.98 -2.63 6.64
CA PHE A 77 1.63 -2.14 6.88
C PHE A 77 0.68 -3.24 7.33
N TYR A 78 0.81 -4.45 6.78
CA TYR A 78 0.09 -5.62 7.28
C TYR A 78 0.52 -5.99 8.70
N LEU A 79 1.82 -5.85 9.03
CA LEU A 79 2.33 -6.09 10.38
C LEU A 79 1.73 -5.08 11.39
N ILE A 80 1.79 -3.78 11.08
CA ILE A 80 1.22 -2.71 11.93
C ILE A 80 -0.30 -2.88 12.04
N GLY A 81 -0.96 -3.20 10.93
CA GLY A 81 -2.41 -3.42 10.85
C GLY A 81 -2.90 -4.75 11.39
N ARG A 82 -2.00 -5.62 11.89
CA ARG A 82 -2.34 -6.98 12.39
C ARG A 82 -3.15 -7.80 11.37
N GLY A 83 -2.75 -7.74 10.10
CA GLY A 83 -3.43 -8.42 9.00
C GLY A 83 -4.58 -7.63 8.36
N ASN A 84 -4.94 -6.44 8.88
CA ASN A 84 -6.04 -5.66 8.33
C ASN A 84 -5.70 -5.08 6.94
N PRO A 85 -6.43 -5.44 5.87
CA PRO A 85 -6.17 -4.94 4.52
C PRO A 85 -6.39 -3.42 4.37
N VAL A 86 -7.23 -2.81 5.21
CA VAL A 86 -7.45 -1.36 5.21
C VAL A 86 -6.19 -0.62 5.61
N THR A 87 -5.46 -1.11 6.62
CA THR A 87 -4.19 -0.51 7.03
C THR A 87 -3.12 -0.63 5.95
N ALA A 88 -3.05 -1.79 5.28
CA ALA A 88 -2.17 -1.98 4.14
C ALA A 88 -2.47 -1.04 2.98
N ALA A 89 -3.76 -0.92 2.61
CA ALA A 89 -4.21 -0.01 1.57
C ALA A 89 -3.96 1.46 1.93
N ALA A 90 -4.12 1.85 3.21
CA ALA A 90 -3.84 3.20 3.69
C ALA A 90 -2.35 3.54 3.57
N GLY A 91 -1.48 2.62 3.99
CA GLY A 91 -0.03 2.76 3.87
C GLY A 91 0.42 2.91 2.42
N LEU A 92 -0.09 2.06 1.52
CA LEU A 92 0.19 2.18 0.09
C LEU A 92 -0.34 3.50 -0.49
N SER A 93 -1.55 3.89 -0.12
CA SER A 93 -2.17 5.13 -0.59
C SER A 93 -1.37 6.35 -0.15
N TRP A 94 -0.83 6.35 1.07
CA TRP A 94 0.04 7.42 1.56
C TRP A 94 1.32 7.55 0.72
N LEU A 95 1.98 6.43 0.41
CA LEU A 95 3.20 6.44 -0.41
C LEU A 95 2.96 7.05 -1.79
N THR A 96 1.81 6.74 -2.42
CA THR A 96 1.47 7.26 -3.75
C THR A 96 1.08 8.74 -3.79
N VAL A 97 0.78 9.36 -2.65
CA VAL A 97 0.54 10.82 -2.60
C VAL A 97 1.87 11.57 -2.60
N ALA A 98 2.94 10.96 -2.10
CA ALA A 98 4.25 11.58 -1.94
C ALA A 98 5.23 11.32 -3.11
N SER A 99 4.89 10.42 -4.04
CA SER A 99 5.69 10.06 -5.22
C SER A 99 5.33 10.89 -6.45
#